data_AF-A0A7C5U454-F1
#
_entry.id   AF-A0A7C5U454-F1
#
_cell.length_a   1.000
_cell.length_b   1.000
_cell.length_c   1.000
_cell.angle_alpha   90.00
_cell.angle_beta   90.00
_cell.angle_gamma   90.00
#
_symmetry.space_group_name_H-M   'P 1'
#
loop_
_entity.id
_entity.type
_entity.pdbx_description
1 polymer ?
#
loop_
_entity_poly.entity_id
_entity_poly.type
_entity_poly.pdbx_seq_one_letter_code
_entity_poly.pdbx_strand_id
1 'polypeptide(L)'
;MKQQSSSILFDLSLLTLLAFLATSSKVNVQYVLWVLPFLLIHGLRTNVKEFKSYSILLVVAGLVFITAAQAVLAIFDLRNIGRIVVSREIETVTWGGVFLVLSALVGGAAFLALLINLLKIGKQVWTVSRIALIMLFTVFVVVISVFPVGKGVVLPKAEIRVGVTEGVEALFDKPTVGWQSAFLEKVDLTHLVLPVGPEAVMYGGDYGKFFRFKLTNEEWTAADIRAVTSHLRSIRIKPLLGLYLKTFYVSVHYGIHGYNSTKFIENYSDCVDIHGNIYFSCMTGENRSLADVFAEKAVESALLLGFDGIYVMGVDWSDGEDLAAGTAELISALRKTTAGKRLEIFVEIDALELKNFPKIETSMLTHADYVVVSTNPFIKSIKHPLQGNYTIQEYKAHLMRLAQHPEGKAKILFSVHVMDIAEGWMSPAIHLQVEINEFASVSGAKGYAIYHVSRYLPVKLAVN
;
A
#
# COMPACT_ATOMS: atom_id res chain seq x y z
N MET A 1 28.71 40.17 -29.12
CA MET A 1 28.91 39.20 -27.99
C MET A 1 27.63 38.48 -27.53
N LYS A 2 26.54 39.16 -27.09
CA LYS A 2 25.31 38.47 -26.60
C LYS A 2 24.67 37.48 -27.59
N GLN A 3 24.67 37.81 -28.89
CA GLN A 3 24.01 36.99 -29.92
C GLN A 3 24.81 35.71 -30.28
N GLN A 4 26.13 35.76 -30.17
CA GLN A 4 27.03 34.64 -30.45
C GLN A 4 27.03 33.61 -29.30
N SER A 5 26.99 34.08 -28.05
CA SER A 5 26.85 33.22 -26.85
C SER A 5 25.53 32.45 -26.84
N SER A 6 24.42 33.07 -27.26
CA SER A 6 23.11 32.41 -27.33
C SER A 6 23.03 31.32 -28.41
N SER A 7 23.83 31.39 -29.47
CA SER A 7 23.85 30.36 -30.52
C SER A 7 24.58 29.11 -30.03
N ILE A 8 25.75 29.29 -29.42
CA ILE A 8 26.58 28.20 -28.89
C ILE A 8 25.82 27.39 -27.82
N LEU A 9 25.11 28.07 -26.91
CA LEU A 9 24.30 27.42 -25.88
C LEU A 9 23.15 26.60 -26.46
N PHE A 10 22.54 27.06 -27.55
CA PHE A 10 21.49 26.32 -28.23
C PHE A 10 22.04 25.06 -28.91
N ASP A 11 23.18 25.17 -29.59
CA ASP A 11 23.81 24.03 -30.28
C ASP A 11 24.25 22.96 -29.27
N LEU A 12 24.82 23.36 -28.13
CA LEU A 12 25.14 22.46 -27.01
C LEU A 12 23.89 21.80 -26.40
N SER A 13 22.78 22.53 -26.33
CA SER A 13 21.51 21.98 -25.83
C SER A 13 20.97 20.90 -26.78
N LEU A 14 21.01 21.13 -28.09
CA LEU A 14 20.63 20.13 -29.09
C LEU A 14 21.52 18.89 -29.04
N LEU A 15 22.84 19.06 -28.89
CA LEU A 15 23.79 17.97 -28.71
C LEU A 15 23.51 17.14 -27.45
N THR A 16 23.16 17.80 -26.34
CA THR A 16 22.80 17.12 -25.09
C THR A 16 21.53 16.28 -25.24
N LEU A 17 20.51 16.83 -25.93
CA LEU A 17 19.26 16.11 -26.23
C LEU A 17 19.50 14.93 -27.19
N LEU A 18 20.36 15.09 -28.20
CA LEU A 18 20.78 14.03 -29.12
C LEU A 18 21.52 12.90 -28.39
N ALA A 19 22.45 13.25 -27.49
CA ALA A 19 23.16 12.27 -26.67
C ALA A 19 22.19 11.52 -25.74
N PHE A 20 21.23 12.22 -25.14
CA PHE A 20 20.19 11.60 -24.33
C PHE A 20 19.31 10.63 -25.13
N LEU A 21 18.90 11.01 -26.35
CA LEU A 21 18.16 10.14 -27.27
C LEU A 21 18.93 8.86 -27.61
N ALA A 22 20.24 8.99 -27.85
CA ALA A 22 21.10 7.88 -28.24
C ALA A 22 21.45 6.93 -27.08
N THR A 23 21.36 7.38 -25.83
CA THR A 23 21.85 6.64 -24.65
C THR A 23 20.75 6.22 -23.67
N SER A 24 19.53 6.78 -23.76
CA SER A 24 18.43 6.44 -22.86
C SER A 24 17.80 5.09 -23.24
N SER A 25 18.00 4.08 -22.40
CA SER A 25 17.56 2.71 -22.65
C SER A 25 16.16 2.37 -22.09
N LYS A 26 15.54 3.21 -21.24
CA LYS A 26 14.37 2.76 -20.44
C LYS A 26 13.31 3.76 -19.99
N VAL A 27 13.31 5.04 -20.38
CA VAL A 27 12.32 6.01 -19.86
C VAL A 27 11.29 6.41 -20.93
N ASN A 28 10.02 6.04 -20.70
CA ASN A 28 8.82 6.37 -21.50
C ASN A 28 9.07 6.41 -23.02
N VAL A 29 8.88 5.24 -23.64
CA VAL A 29 8.98 4.94 -25.09
C VAL A 29 8.36 6.03 -25.97
N GLN A 30 7.31 6.71 -25.51
CA GLN A 30 6.62 7.76 -26.25
C GLN A 30 7.45 9.06 -26.42
N TYR A 31 8.15 9.55 -25.39
CA TYR A 31 8.90 10.82 -25.54
C TYR A 31 10.19 10.65 -26.34
N VAL A 32 10.84 9.49 -26.22
CA VAL A 32 12.07 9.14 -26.93
C VAL A 32 11.79 8.81 -28.40
N LEU A 33 10.68 8.15 -28.73
CA LEU A 33 10.42 7.72 -30.11
C LEU A 33 9.84 8.80 -31.02
N TRP A 34 9.03 9.74 -30.51
CA TRP A 34 8.43 10.75 -31.39
C TRP A 34 8.69 12.19 -30.94
N VAL A 35 8.49 12.54 -29.66
CA VAL A 35 8.58 13.96 -29.27
C VAL A 35 10.00 14.53 -29.43
N LEU A 36 11.01 13.89 -28.83
CA LEU A 36 12.38 14.40 -28.83
C LEU A 36 13.01 14.44 -30.24
N PRO A 37 12.87 13.40 -31.09
CA PRO A 37 13.37 13.42 -32.46
C PRO A 37 12.73 14.53 -33.31
N PHE A 38 11.40 14.73 -33.22
CA PHE A 38 10.73 15.79 -33.97
C PHE A 38 11.09 17.19 -33.46
N LEU A 39 11.31 17.36 -32.15
CA LEU A 39 11.85 18.60 -31.60
C LEU A 39 13.26 18.89 -32.10
N LEU A 40 14.14 17.90 -32.17
CA LEU A 40 15.49 18.05 -32.70
C LEU A 40 15.47 18.45 -34.19
N ILE A 41 14.67 17.76 -35.01
CA ILE A 41 14.50 18.09 -36.43
C ILE A 41 13.94 19.50 -36.62
N HIS A 42 12.93 19.88 -35.82
CA HIS A 42 12.37 21.23 -35.85
C HIS A 42 13.39 22.28 -35.41
N GLY A 43 14.17 22.02 -34.36
CA GLY A 43 15.22 22.92 -33.89
C GLY A 43 16.33 23.17 -34.91
N LEU A 44 16.70 22.14 -35.69
CA LEU A 44 17.67 22.25 -36.77
C LEU A 44 17.12 23.02 -37.99
N ARG A 45 15.80 22.97 -38.21
CA ARG A 45 15.15 23.58 -39.39
C ARG A 45 14.61 24.99 -39.16
N THR A 46 14.45 25.42 -37.91
CA THR A 46 13.67 26.61 -37.59
C THR A 46 14.46 27.56 -36.69
N ASN A 47 14.63 28.82 -37.12
CA ASN A 47 15.38 29.83 -36.37
C ASN A 47 14.49 30.65 -35.41
N VAL A 48 13.50 30.00 -34.81
CA VAL A 48 12.52 30.68 -33.94
C VAL A 48 13.19 30.95 -32.59
N LYS A 49 13.33 32.23 -32.23
CA LYS A 49 13.98 32.67 -30.98
C LYS A 49 13.34 32.03 -29.74
N GLU A 50 12.01 31.90 -29.72
CA GLU A 50 11.27 31.24 -28.64
C GLU A 50 11.64 29.77 -28.50
N PHE A 51 11.76 29.04 -29.61
CA PHE A 51 12.18 27.63 -29.62
C PHE A 51 13.58 27.49 -29.01
N LYS A 52 14.52 28.35 -29.41
CA LYS A 52 15.89 28.35 -28.88
C LYS A 52 15.93 28.56 -27.37
N SER A 53 15.18 29.55 -26.87
CA SER A 53 15.11 29.84 -25.44
C SER A 53 14.54 28.67 -24.63
N TYR A 54 13.49 28.01 -25.11
CA TYR A 54 12.88 26.88 -24.38
C TYR A 54 13.73 25.60 -24.43
N SER A 55 14.45 25.34 -25.52
CA SER A 55 15.41 24.23 -25.57
C SER A 55 16.55 24.40 -24.57
N ILE A 56 17.09 25.63 -24.46
CA ILE A 56 18.12 25.94 -23.46
C ILE A 56 17.54 25.78 -22.05
N LEU A 57 16.35 26.31 -21.80
CA LEU A 57 15.69 26.24 -20.49
C LEU A 57 15.43 24.79 -20.06
N LEU A 58 15.04 23.92 -20.99
CA LEU A 58 14.82 22.49 -20.74
C LEU A 58 16.11 21.79 -20.30
N VAL A 59 17.22 22.04 -21.01
CA VAL A 59 18.53 21.42 -20.68
C VAL A 59 19.06 21.97 -19.36
N VAL A 60 18.97 23.27 -19.13
CA VAL A 60 19.37 23.88 -17.84
C VAL A 60 18.55 23.30 -16.69
N ALA A 61 17.23 23.18 -16.85
CA ALA A 61 16.37 22.54 -15.86
C ALA A 61 16.78 21.09 -15.60
N GLY A 62 17.08 20.31 -16.65
CA GLY A 62 17.58 18.94 -16.51
C GLY A 62 18.91 18.86 -15.74
N LEU A 63 19.85 19.76 -16.00
CA LEU A 63 21.12 19.83 -15.26
C LEU A 63 20.92 20.21 -13.79
N VAL A 64 20.04 21.18 -13.50
CA VAL A 64 19.66 21.53 -12.13
C VAL A 64 18.99 20.35 -11.43
N PHE A 65 18.13 19.61 -12.13
CA PHE A 65 17.49 18.41 -11.59
C PHE A 65 18.52 17.33 -11.24
N ILE A 66 19.46 17.02 -12.16
CA ILE A 66 20.50 16.01 -11.92
C ILE A 66 21.41 16.42 -10.75
N THR A 67 21.87 17.67 -10.73
CA THR A 67 22.76 18.16 -9.66
C THR A 67 22.05 18.20 -8.31
N ALA A 68 20.79 18.63 -8.27
CA ALA A 68 19.98 18.61 -7.06
C ALA A 68 19.69 17.16 -6.60
N ALA A 69 19.42 16.24 -7.54
CA ALA A 69 19.25 14.82 -7.24
C ALA A 69 20.53 14.22 -6.63
N GLN A 70 21.71 14.55 -7.16
CA GLN A 70 22.99 14.10 -6.59
C GLN A 70 23.21 14.63 -5.17
N ALA A 71 22.85 15.89 -4.89
CA ALA A 71 22.92 16.45 -3.54
C ALA A 71 21.96 15.74 -2.56
N VAL A 72 20.76 15.39 -3.01
CA VAL A 72 19.79 14.59 -2.24
C VAL A 72 20.29 13.15 -2.03
N LEU A 73 20.90 12.54 -3.06
CA LEU A 73 21.46 11.20 -3.02
C LEU A 73 22.77 11.09 -2.21
N ALA A 74 23.54 12.17 -2.06
CA ALA A 74 24.76 12.18 -1.27
C ALA A 74 24.52 11.98 0.24
N ILE A 75 23.30 12.26 0.71
CA ILE A 75 22.85 12.04 2.09
C ILE A 75 22.24 10.62 2.22
N PHE A 76 22.09 9.91 1.11
CA PHE A 76 21.43 8.61 1.06
C PHE A 76 22.39 7.48 1.48
N ASP A 77 22.09 6.78 2.57
CA ASP A 77 22.78 5.56 2.95
C ASP A 77 22.50 4.44 1.92
N LEU A 78 23.55 3.78 1.42
CA LEU A 78 23.45 2.64 0.51
C LEU A 78 22.62 1.48 1.10
N ARG A 79 22.54 1.37 2.44
CA ARG A 79 21.66 0.42 3.14
C ARG A 79 20.17 0.70 2.94
N ASN A 80 19.83 1.90 2.45
CA ASN A 80 18.46 2.30 2.12
C ASN A 80 18.12 2.10 0.63
N ILE A 81 19.03 1.55 -0.19
CA ILE A 81 18.70 1.18 -1.58
C ILE A 81 17.54 0.16 -1.56
N GLY A 82 16.45 0.50 -2.24
CA GLY A 82 15.21 -0.29 -2.25
C GLY A 82 14.22 0.04 -1.12
N ARG A 83 14.60 0.87 -0.14
CA ARG A 83 13.71 1.37 0.92
C ARG A 83 13.11 2.72 0.52
N ILE A 84 11.80 2.90 0.67
CA ILE A 84 11.15 4.19 0.41
C ILE A 84 11.52 5.15 1.57
N VAL A 85 12.55 5.97 1.43
CA VAL A 85 12.90 6.89 2.51
C VAL A 85 11.76 7.92 2.66
N VAL A 86 10.98 7.84 3.75
CA VAL A 86 10.04 8.93 4.07
C VAL A 86 10.88 10.10 4.51
N SER A 87 11.01 11.00 3.56
CA SER A 87 11.74 12.23 3.54
C SER A 87 11.30 13.19 4.66
N ARG A 88 11.49 12.86 5.94
CA ARG A 88 11.49 13.90 6.98
C ARG A 88 12.70 14.79 6.82
N GLU A 89 13.86 14.22 6.48
CA GLU A 89 15.11 14.97 6.30
C GLU A 89 15.28 15.62 4.92
N ILE A 90 14.61 15.12 3.87
CA ILE A 90 14.70 15.68 2.51
C ILE A 90 13.62 16.76 2.28
N GLU A 91 12.42 16.64 2.88
CA GLU A 91 11.33 17.64 2.76
C GLU A 91 11.49 18.80 3.75
N THR A 92 12.15 18.59 4.89
CA THR A 92 12.44 19.67 5.82
C THR A 92 13.84 20.22 5.59
N VAL A 93 13.92 21.28 4.76
CA VAL A 93 15.05 22.24 4.75
C VAL A 93 16.34 21.76 4.05
N THR A 94 16.25 21.16 2.86
CA THR A 94 17.42 21.16 1.95
C THR A 94 17.12 21.94 0.68
N TRP A 95 18.05 22.83 0.31
CA TRP A 95 17.99 23.56 -0.96
C TRP A 95 17.85 22.60 -2.16
N GLY A 96 18.38 21.38 -2.06
CA GLY A 96 18.26 20.32 -3.08
C GLY A 96 16.81 19.92 -3.38
N GLY A 97 15.97 19.70 -2.37
CA GLY A 97 14.54 19.39 -2.58
C GLY A 97 13.78 20.52 -3.28
N VAL A 98 14.04 21.77 -2.89
CA VAL A 98 13.45 22.96 -3.53
C VAL A 98 13.90 23.07 -4.99
N PHE A 99 15.18 22.87 -5.28
CA PHE A 99 15.69 22.90 -6.65
C PHE A 99 15.19 21.74 -7.51
N LEU A 100 14.93 20.55 -6.94
CA LEU A 100 14.28 19.44 -7.64
C LEU A 100 12.86 19.80 -8.10
N VAL A 101 12.03 20.35 -7.21
CA VAL A 101 10.66 20.75 -7.57
C VAL A 101 10.68 21.89 -8.61
N LEU A 102 11.50 22.92 -8.39
CA LEU A 102 11.61 24.03 -9.32
C LEU A 102 12.11 23.60 -10.70
N SER A 103 13.12 22.73 -10.76
CA SER A 103 13.65 22.22 -12.04
C SER A 103 12.63 21.35 -12.78
N ALA A 104 11.87 20.50 -12.06
CA ALA A 104 10.79 19.72 -12.68
C ALA A 104 9.70 20.61 -13.28
N LEU A 105 9.28 21.67 -12.57
CA LEU A 105 8.27 22.63 -13.06
C LEU A 105 8.76 23.42 -14.28
N VAL A 106 9.99 23.94 -14.21
CA VAL A 106 10.60 24.71 -15.30
C VAL A 106 10.83 23.81 -16.52
N GLY A 107 11.32 22.59 -16.32
CA GLY A 107 11.53 21.61 -17.38
C GLY A 107 10.22 21.19 -18.06
N GLY A 108 9.18 20.88 -17.27
CA GLY A 108 7.86 20.54 -17.80
C GLY A 108 7.23 21.67 -18.61
N ALA A 109 7.30 22.91 -18.12
CA ALA A 109 6.80 24.09 -18.83
C ALA A 109 7.56 24.33 -20.14
N ALA A 110 8.90 24.22 -20.13
CA ALA A 110 9.73 24.37 -21.31
C ALA A 110 9.42 23.27 -22.36
N PHE A 111 9.23 22.03 -21.92
CA PHE A 111 8.89 20.91 -22.79
C PHE A 111 7.54 21.08 -23.49
N LEU A 112 6.50 21.49 -22.75
CA LEU A 112 5.18 21.79 -23.32
C LEU A 112 5.22 22.95 -24.31
N ALA A 113 5.97 24.01 -24.00
CA ALA A 113 6.16 25.14 -24.90
C ALA A 113 6.80 24.71 -26.23
N LEU A 114 7.79 23.82 -26.16
CA LEU A 114 8.42 23.23 -27.34
C LEU A 114 7.44 22.37 -28.15
N LEU A 115 6.60 21.57 -27.48
CA LEU A 115 5.59 20.72 -28.14
C LEU A 115 4.52 21.57 -28.86
N ILE A 116 4.04 22.64 -28.24
CA ILE A 116 3.05 23.55 -28.86
C ILE A 116 3.64 24.26 -30.07
N ASN A 117 4.91 24.67 -29.99
CA ASN A 117 5.62 25.28 -31.11
C ASN A 117 5.79 24.27 -32.27
N LEU A 118 6.13 23.02 -31.95
CA LEU A 118 6.22 21.92 -32.92
C LEU A 118 4.89 21.66 -33.63
N LEU A 119 3.78 21.64 -32.89
CA LEU A 119 2.43 21.38 -33.40
C LEU A 119 1.77 22.60 -34.07
N LYS A 120 2.41 23.78 -34.03
CA LYS A 120 1.87 25.05 -34.56
C LYS A 120 0.47 25.41 -34.04
N ILE A 121 0.11 24.96 -32.83
CA ILE A 121 -1.18 25.28 -32.21
C ILE A 121 -1.19 26.78 -31.87
N GLY A 122 -2.25 27.49 -32.29
CA GLY A 122 -2.30 28.95 -32.36
C GLY A 122 -1.81 29.69 -31.10
N LYS A 123 -0.92 30.67 -31.30
CA LYS A 123 -0.29 31.50 -30.25
C LYS A 123 -1.27 32.28 -29.36
N GLN A 124 -2.54 32.40 -29.76
CA GLN A 124 -3.49 33.35 -29.20
C GLN A 124 -4.24 32.83 -27.96
N VAL A 125 -4.21 31.52 -27.68
CA VAL A 125 -4.98 30.91 -26.58
C VAL A 125 -4.08 30.45 -25.41
N TRP A 126 -2.83 30.06 -25.68
CA TRP A 126 -1.95 29.42 -24.69
C TRP A 126 -0.57 30.09 -24.60
N THR A 127 -0.43 31.07 -23.69
CA THR A 127 0.89 31.56 -23.30
C THR A 127 1.59 30.56 -22.37
N VAL A 128 2.91 30.43 -22.47
CA VAL A 128 3.71 29.51 -21.65
C VAL A 128 3.54 29.75 -20.15
N SER A 129 3.32 31.00 -19.75
CA SER A 129 2.96 31.35 -18.37
C SER A 129 1.61 30.77 -17.94
N ARG A 130 0.59 30.74 -18.81
CA ARG A 130 -0.71 30.12 -18.52
C ARG A 130 -0.60 28.60 -18.45
N ILE A 131 0.18 27.98 -19.34
CA ILE A 131 0.41 26.52 -19.29
C ILE A 131 1.18 26.14 -18.04
N ALA A 132 2.25 26.86 -17.72
CA ALA A 132 3.01 26.65 -16.50
C ALA A 132 2.15 26.84 -15.25
N LEU A 133 1.26 27.84 -15.25
CA LEU A 133 0.35 28.09 -14.14
C LEU A 133 -0.75 27.02 -14.04
N ILE A 134 -1.30 26.54 -15.17
CA ILE A 134 -2.24 25.41 -15.18
C ILE A 134 -1.55 24.13 -14.73
N MET A 135 -0.32 23.85 -15.18
CA MET A 135 0.46 22.68 -14.73
C MET A 135 0.81 22.77 -13.26
N LEU A 136 1.27 23.94 -12.80
CA LEU A 136 1.53 24.20 -11.39
C LEU A 136 0.26 23.99 -10.58
N PHE A 137 -0.87 24.52 -11.04
CA PHE A 137 -2.16 24.36 -10.38
C PHE A 137 -2.64 22.90 -10.38
N THR A 138 -2.52 22.18 -11.50
CA THR A 138 -2.87 20.75 -11.59
C THR A 138 -1.97 19.91 -10.68
N VAL A 139 -0.66 20.12 -10.72
CA VAL A 139 0.29 19.44 -9.83
C VAL A 139 -0.01 19.80 -8.38
N PHE A 140 -0.29 21.07 -8.07
CA PHE A 140 -0.67 21.51 -6.73
C PHE A 140 -1.98 20.88 -6.26
N VAL A 141 -3.01 20.83 -7.11
CA VAL A 141 -4.29 20.16 -6.82
C VAL A 141 -4.09 18.66 -6.63
N VAL A 142 -3.34 17.98 -7.50
CA VAL A 142 -2.99 16.56 -7.35
C VAL A 142 -2.21 16.34 -6.04
N VAL A 143 -1.17 17.14 -5.78
CA VAL A 143 -0.35 17.02 -4.57
C VAL A 143 -1.18 17.27 -3.32
N ILE A 144 -2.05 18.28 -3.28
CA ILE A 144 -2.91 18.54 -2.10
C ILE A 144 -4.00 17.48 -1.94
N SER A 145 -4.51 16.94 -3.05
CA SER A 145 -5.57 15.92 -3.01
C SER A 145 -5.03 14.55 -2.59
N VAL A 146 -3.76 14.26 -2.94
CA VAL A 146 -3.06 13.01 -2.62
C VAL A 146 -2.33 13.10 -1.28
N PHE A 147 -1.66 14.21 -1.01
CA PHE A 147 -0.88 14.49 0.20
C PHE A 147 -1.56 15.59 1.04
N PRO A 148 -2.17 15.25 2.18
CA PRO A 148 -2.86 16.21 3.02
C PRO A 148 -1.84 17.16 3.66
N VAL A 149 -1.96 18.46 3.38
CA VAL A 149 -1.20 19.51 4.06
C VAL A 149 -1.84 19.73 5.45
N GLY A 150 -1.05 19.62 6.54
CA GLY A 150 -1.52 19.90 7.91
C GLY A 150 -1.72 18.66 8.80
N LYS A 151 -2.92 18.50 9.39
CA LYS A 151 -3.22 17.46 10.42
C LYS A 151 -3.25 16.02 9.89
N GLY A 152 -3.16 15.83 8.57
CA GLY A 152 -3.31 14.52 7.94
C GLY A 152 -4.77 14.06 7.89
N VAL A 153 -4.97 12.75 7.86
CA VAL A 153 -6.29 12.11 7.93
C VAL A 153 -6.64 11.89 9.39
N VAL A 154 -7.86 12.26 9.77
CA VAL A 154 -8.35 12.23 11.14
C VAL A 154 -9.24 11.02 11.35
N LEU A 155 -8.80 10.12 12.21
CA LEU A 155 -9.53 8.94 12.67
C LEU A 155 -10.29 9.26 13.96
N PRO A 156 -11.47 8.64 14.17
CA PRO A 156 -12.19 8.79 15.44
C PRO A 156 -11.39 8.13 16.58
N LYS A 157 -11.51 8.67 17.80
CA LYS A 157 -11.09 7.92 18.98
C LYS A 157 -11.96 6.68 19.14
N ALA A 158 -11.32 5.53 19.08
CA ALA A 158 -11.95 4.22 19.23
C ALA A 158 -11.23 3.39 20.28
N GLU A 159 -11.96 2.47 20.91
CA GLU A 159 -11.40 1.50 21.86
C GLU A 159 -10.42 0.56 21.16
N ILE A 160 -10.74 0.17 19.91
CA ILE A 160 -10.00 -0.81 19.14
C ILE A 160 -9.48 -0.16 17.85
N ARG A 161 -8.16 -0.14 17.70
CA ARG A 161 -7.46 0.50 16.60
C ARG A 161 -6.38 -0.48 16.14
N VAL A 162 -6.69 -1.21 15.09
CA VAL A 162 -5.82 -2.27 14.57
C VAL A 162 -5.01 -1.71 13.41
N GLY A 163 -3.69 -1.91 13.42
CA GLY A 163 -2.86 -1.67 12.24
C GLY A 163 -2.51 -2.99 11.59
N VAL A 164 -2.81 -3.16 10.30
CA VAL A 164 -2.44 -4.36 9.54
C VAL A 164 -1.23 -4.05 8.68
N THR A 165 -0.11 -4.73 8.92
CA THR A 165 1.11 -4.56 8.09
C THR A 165 1.01 -5.40 6.82
N GLU A 166 1.84 -5.13 5.82
CA GLU A 166 2.02 -6.05 4.67
C GLU A 166 3.08 -7.13 4.94
N GLY A 167 3.84 -6.95 6.01
CA GLY A 167 4.96 -7.79 6.42
C GLY A 167 5.78 -7.12 7.51
N VAL A 168 6.65 -7.88 8.17
CA VAL A 168 7.47 -7.36 9.26
C VAL A 168 8.38 -6.20 8.81
N GLU A 169 8.91 -6.28 7.59
CA GLU A 169 9.82 -5.27 7.01
C GLU A 169 9.12 -3.97 6.57
N ALA A 170 7.78 -3.94 6.62
CA ALA A 170 7.02 -2.72 6.41
C ALA A 170 7.21 -1.72 7.57
N LEU A 171 7.61 -2.20 8.75
CA LEU A 171 7.81 -1.38 9.95
C LEU A 171 9.16 -1.58 10.63
N PHE A 172 9.70 -2.79 10.62
CA PHE A 172 10.88 -3.16 11.38
C PHE A 172 12.06 -3.47 10.46
N ASP A 173 13.25 -3.06 10.87
CA ASP A 173 14.49 -3.58 10.30
C ASP A 173 15.15 -4.49 11.33
N LYS A 174 15.68 -5.63 10.87
CA LYS A 174 16.32 -6.63 11.73
C LYS A 174 17.46 -6.10 12.63
N PRO A 175 18.34 -5.16 12.22
CA PRO A 175 19.39 -4.64 13.09
C PRO A 175 18.86 -3.72 14.20
N THR A 176 17.69 -3.14 13.98
CA THR A 176 17.08 -2.12 14.84
C THR A 176 15.71 -2.60 15.28
N VAL A 177 15.58 -3.88 15.70
CA VAL A 177 14.32 -4.41 16.30
C VAL A 177 13.76 -3.43 17.35
N GLY A 178 14.62 -2.58 17.94
CA GLY A 178 14.25 -1.32 18.56
C GLY A 178 13.98 -0.16 17.59
N TRP A 179 12.69 0.16 17.43
CA TRP A 179 12.08 1.48 17.19
C TRP A 179 12.51 2.33 15.98
N GLN A 180 11.52 2.67 15.14
CA GLN A 180 11.47 3.94 14.41
C GLN A 180 10.47 4.87 15.13
N SER A 181 10.94 5.75 16.01
CA SER A 181 10.11 6.73 16.75
C SER A 181 9.14 7.52 15.86
N ALA A 182 9.52 7.73 14.59
CA ALA A 182 8.70 8.39 13.58
C ALA A 182 7.37 7.67 13.26
N PHE A 183 7.22 6.36 13.52
CA PHE A 183 5.98 5.63 13.21
C PHE A 183 4.86 5.88 14.24
N LEU A 184 5.16 5.88 15.54
CA LEU A 184 4.15 6.19 16.58
C LEU A 184 3.66 7.64 16.52
N GLU A 185 4.50 8.55 16.01
CA GLU A 185 4.05 9.91 15.75
C GLU A 185 3.05 10.01 14.59
N LYS A 186 3.01 8.98 13.72
CA LYS A 186 2.14 8.93 12.54
C LYS A 186 0.85 8.16 12.78
N VAL A 187 0.83 7.17 13.68
CA VAL A 187 -0.32 6.29 13.90
C VAL A 187 -0.42 5.90 15.38
N ASP A 188 -1.63 5.98 15.93
CA ASP A 188 -1.97 5.54 17.29
C ASP A 188 -2.81 4.25 17.22
N LEU A 189 -2.26 3.15 17.75
CA LEU A 189 -2.79 1.80 17.62
C LEU A 189 -2.94 1.12 18.99
N THR A 190 -3.91 0.22 19.11
CA THR A 190 -4.01 -0.72 20.25
C THR A 190 -3.55 -2.12 19.88
N HIS A 191 -3.64 -2.50 18.60
CA HIS A 191 -3.22 -3.80 18.09
C HIS A 191 -2.39 -3.64 16.80
N LEU A 192 -1.46 -4.54 16.57
CA LEU A 192 -0.69 -4.60 15.32
C LEU A 192 -0.65 -6.03 14.79
N VAL A 193 -1.08 -6.21 13.54
CA VAL A 193 -1.11 -7.50 12.86
C VAL A 193 0.17 -7.67 12.04
N LEU A 194 0.84 -8.81 12.24
CA LEU A 194 1.93 -9.30 11.39
C LEU A 194 1.41 -10.49 10.58
N PRO A 195 0.97 -10.27 9.32
CA PRO A 195 0.34 -11.32 8.56
C PRO A 195 1.35 -12.19 7.82
N VAL A 196 1.19 -13.50 7.91
CA VAL A 196 2.05 -14.49 7.28
C VAL A 196 1.22 -15.46 6.44
N GLY A 197 1.86 -16.04 5.43
CA GLY A 197 1.32 -17.16 4.68
C GLY A 197 1.14 -18.42 5.54
N PRO A 198 0.29 -19.36 5.11
CA PRO A 198 -0.09 -20.54 5.89
C PRO A 198 1.10 -21.48 6.15
N GLU A 199 2.11 -21.52 5.29
CA GLU A 199 3.27 -22.39 5.46
C GLU A 199 4.09 -22.05 6.71
N ALA A 200 4.30 -20.76 6.99
CA ALA A 200 5.03 -20.29 8.16
C ALA A 200 4.36 -20.73 9.47
N VAL A 201 3.03 -20.84 9.45
CA VAL A 201 2.21 -21.24 10.59
C VAL A 201 2.26 -22.75 10.79
N MET A 202 2.24 -23.51 9.70
CA MET A 202 2.27 -24.98 9.74
C MET A 202 3.64 -25.54 10.11
N TYR A 203 4.72 -24.94 9.60
CA TYR A 203 6.05 -25.54 9.67
C TYR A 203 7.13 -24.62 10.27
N GLY A 204 6.83 -23.34 10.50
CA GLY A 204 7.83 -22.36 10.97
C GLY A 204 8.93 -22.08 9.94
N GLY A 205 10.12 -21.78 10.42
CA GLY A 205 11.31 -21.50 9.61
C GLY A 205 11.54 -20.00 9.38
N ASP A 206 11.90 -19.63 8.15
CA ASP A 206 12.13 -18.25 7.74
C ASP A 206 10.78 -17.55 7.47
N TYR A 207 10.25 -16.85 8.49
CA TYR A 207 9.03 -16.06 8.37
C TYR A 207 9.12 -14.98 7.28
N GLY A 208 10.35 -14.52 6.99
CA GLY A 208 10.66 -13.51 5.98
C GLY A 208 10.16 -13.86 4.60
N LYS A 209 10.16 -15.15 4.25
CA LYS A 209 9.69 -15.68 2.94
C LYS A 209 8.18 -15.71 2.80
N PHE A 210 7.46 -15.61 3.92
CA PHE A 210 6.01 -15.77 3.97
C PHE A 210 5.28 -14.47 4.29
N PHE A 211 6.00 -13.35 4.35
CA PHE A 211 5.42 -12.01 4.33
C PHE A 211 5.12 -11.58 2.89
N ARG A 212 4.06 -10.80 2.70
CA ARG A 212 3.70 -10.27 1.38
C ARG A 212 4.65 -9.14 0.97
N PHE A 213 5.04 -8.29 1.91
CA PHE A 213 6.03 -7.24 1.68
C PHE A 213 7.38 -7.58 2.30
N LYS A 214 8.42 -7.56 1.44
CA LYS A 214 9.81 -7.83 1.79
C LYS A 214 10.73 -6.92 0.98
N LEU A 215 11.74 -6.37 1.65
CA LEU A 215 12.77 -5.48 1.11
C LEU A 215 14.12 -6.17 1.02
N THR A 216 14.41 -7.07 1.97
CA THR A 216 15.71 -7.74 2.06
C THR A 216 15.59 -9.22 1.75
N ASN A 217 16.73 -9.91 1.60
CA ASN A 217 16.74 -11.38 1.58
C ASN A 217 17.10 -11.97 2.95
N GLU A 218 17.10 -11.16 4.01
CA GLU A 218 17.41 -11.64 5.35
C GLU A 218 16.34 -12.62 5.83
N GLU A 219 16.80 -13.64 6.54
CA GLU A 219 15.93 -14.59 7.20
C GLU A 219 15.33 -13.96 8.45
N TRP A 220 14.04 -14.13 8.68
CA TRP A 220 13.39 -13.75 9.93
C TRP A 220 13.07 -15.01 10.73
N THR A 221 13.81 -15.23 11.81
CA THR A 221 13.65 -16.41 12.66
C THR A 221 12.54 -16.24 13.69
N ALA A 222 12.10 -17.33 14.32
CA ALA A 222 11.18 -17.28 15.46
C ALA A 222 11.71 -16.42 16.62
N ALA A 223 13.04 -16.34 16.81
CA ALA A 223 13.63 -15.46 17.83
C ALA A 223 13.46 -13.98 17.48
N ASP A 224 13.63 -13.62 16.20
CA ASP A 224 13.44 -12.25 15.71
C ASP A 224 11.97 -11.82 15.86
N ILE A 225 11.03 -12.69 15.47
CA ILE A 225 9.59 -12.41 15.63
C ILE A 225 9.22 -12.26 17.12
N ARG A 226 9.75 -13.12 18.01
CA ARG A 226 9.55 -12.97 19.47
C ARG A 226 10.10 -11.66 20.02
N ALA A 227 11.21 -11.18 19.48
CA ALA A 227 11.77 -9.89 19.88
C ALA A 227 10.82 -8.75 19.45
N VAL A 228 10.26 -8.81 18.24
CA VAL A 228 9.25 -7.85 17.75
C VAL A 228 7.98 -7.88 18.61
N THR A 229 7.42 -9.05 18.92
CA THR A 229 6.19 -9.15 19.74
C THR A 229 6.40 -8.68 21.18
N SER A 230 7.56 -8.99 21.77
CA SER A 230 7.92 -8.53 23.12
C SER A 230 8.09 -7.01 23.16
N HIS A 231 8.69 -6.47 22.10
CA HIS A 231 8.82 -5.03 21.91
C HIS A 231 7.47 -4.31 21.82
N LEU A 232 6.56 -4.81 21.00
CA LEU A 232 5.19 -4.26 20.87
C LEU A 232 4.44 -4.26 22.21
N ARG A 233 4.59 -5.31 23.02
CA ARG A 233 3.98 -5.35 24.35
C ARG A 233 4.57 -4.31 25.30
N SER A 234 5.87 -4.03 25.21
CA SER A 234 6.54 -3.03 26.08
C SER A 234 5.97 -1.60 25.93
N ILE A 235 5.38 -1.30 24.77
CA ILE A 235 4.73 -0.02 24.45
C ILE A 235 3.20 -0.10 24.45
N ARG A 236 2.65 -1.18 25.01
CA ARG A 236 1.20 -1.43 25.14
C ARG A 236 0.45 -1.59 23.81
N ILE A 237 1.12 -2.07 22.76
CA ILE A 237 0.47 -2.53 21.53
C ILE A 237 0.40 -4.06 21.59
N LYS A 238 -0.80 -4.62 21.40
CA LYS A 238 -1.00 -6.07 21.35
C LYS A 238 -0.62 -6.62 19.97
N PRO A 239 0.43 -7.45 19.84
CA PRO A 239 0.74 -8.13 18.58
C PRO A 239 -0.31 -9.20 18.26
N LEU A 240 -0.79 -9.22 17.01
CA LEU A 240 -1.67 -10.25 16.48
C LEU A 240 -0.98 -11.03 15.35
N LEU A 241 -1.11 -12.35 15.36
CA LEU A 241 -0.65 -13.21 14.26
C LEU A 241 -1.67 -13.13 13.14
N GLY A 242 -1.31 -12.51 12.02
CA GLY A 242 -2.18 -12.48 10.84
C GLY A 242 -2.04 -13.76 10.03
N LEU A 243 -3.16 -14.34 9.61
CA LEU A 243 -3.23 -15.57 8.84
C LEU A 243 -3.83 -15.23 7.48
N TYR A 244 -3.01 -15.23 6.44
CA TYR A 244 -3.53 -15.23 5.07
C TYR A 244 -4.08 -16.61 4.72
N LEU A 245 -5.32 -16.68 4.27
CA LEU A 245 -5.98 -17.92 3.88
C LEU A 245 -5.80 -18.29 2.40
N LYS A 246 -4.72 -17.79 1.78
CA LYS A 246 -4.25 -18.16 0.44
C LYS A 246 -2.84 -18.72 0.47
N THR A 247 -2.57 -19.71 -0.37
CA THR A 247 -1.26 -20.36 -0.46
C THR A 247 -0.21 -19.50 -1.14
N PHE A 248 -0.60 -18.55 -1.99
CA PHE A 248 0.31 -17.56 -2.56
C PHE A 248 -0.35 -16.19 -2.68
N TYR A 249 0.47 -15.16 -2.54
CA TYR A 249 0.18 -13.79 -2.96
C TYR A 249 1.41 -13.32 -3.70
N VAL A 250 1.33 -13.10 -5.00
CA VAL A 250 2.47 -12.61 -5.81
C VAL A 250 2.04 -11.35 -6.54
N SER A 251 2.71 -10.24 -6.26
CA SER A 251 2.55 -8.98 -6.98
C SER A 251 3.89 -8.59 -7.61
N VAL A 252 3.87 -8.32 -8.91
CA VAL A 252 5.08 -8.06 -9.71
C VAL A 252 5.23 -6.56 -10.04
N HIS A 253 4.36 -5.69 -9.50
CA HIS A 253 4.22 -4.33 -10.02
C HIS A 253 5.42 -3.42 -9.70
N TYR A 254 6.11 -3.60 -8.56
CA TYR A 254 7.24 -2.77 -8.13
C TYR A 254 8.47 -3.57 -7.65
N GLY A 255 8.54 -4.85 -8.02
CA GLY A 255 9.47 -5.85 -7.50
C GLY A 255 8.75 -7.19 -7.39
N ILE A 256 9.47 -8.30 -7.17
CA ILE A 256 8.82 -9.56 -6.80
C ILE A 256 8.50 -9.47 -5.31
N HIS A 257 7.29 -8.99 -5.00
CA HIS A 257 6.73 -9.00 -3.65
C HIS A 257 5.74 -10.15 -3.54
N GLY A 258 5.70 -10.78 -2.37
CA GLY A 258 4.81 -11.89 -2.13
C GLY A 258 5.45 -13.09 -1.48
N TYR A 259 4.63 -14.13 -1.36
CA TYR A 259 5.04 -15.44 -0.90
C TYR A 259 4.36 -16.54 -1.72
N ASN A 260 4.94 -17.74 -1.64
CA ASN A 260 4.35 -18.97 -2.16
C ASN A 260 4.58 -20.08 -1.13
N SER A 261 3.52 -20.80 -0.80
CA SER A 261 3.48 -21.88 0.19
C SER A 261 3.63 -23.24 -0.49
N THR A 262 4.77 -23.47 -1.16
CA THR A 262 5.01 -24.68 -1.96
C THR A 262 4.88 -25.96 -1.15
N LYS A 263 5.45 -26.01 0.07
CA LYS A 263 5.38 -27.20 0.92
C LYS A 263 3.97 -27.41 1.47
N PHE A 264 3.23 -26.33 1.72
CA PHE A 264 1.83 -26.45 2.08
C PHE A 264 1.01 -27.06 0.94
N ILE A 265 1.21 -26.58 -0.29
CA ILE A 265 0.51 -27.09 -1.49
C ILE A 265 0.87 -28.56 -1.73
N GLU A 266 2.13 -28.95 -1.59
CA GLU A 266 2.57 -30.35 -1.75
C GLU A 266 1.90 -31.30 -0.76
N ASN A 267 1.69 -30.86 0.49
CA ASN A 267 1.12 -31.71 1.54
C ASN A 267 -0.41 -31.70 1.58
N TYR A 268 -1.06 -30.66 1.03
CA TYR A 268 -2.51 -30.47 1.08
C TYR A 268 -3.09 -30.14 -0.31
N SER A 269 -2.55 -30.75 -1.36
CA SER A 269 -2.94 -30.47 -2.76
C SER A 269 -4.44 -30.64 -3.00
N ASP A 270 -5.06 -31.61 -2.34
CA ASP A 270 -6.50 -31.91 -2.49
C ASP A 270 -7.39 -30.86 -1.81
N CYS A 271 -6.82 -30.03 -0.93
CA CYS A 271 -7.53 -29.00 -0.18
C CYS A 271 -7.28 -27.59 -0.73
N VAL A 272 -6.56 -27.46 -1.85
CA VAL A 272 -6.16 -26.17 -2.43
C VAL A 272 -6.55 -26.13 -3.91
N ASP A 273 -7.18 -25.05 -4.36
CA ASP A 273 -7.48 -24.86 -5.78
C ASP A 273 -6.34 -24.21 -6.57
N ILE A 274 -6.57 -24.07 -7.88
CA ILE A 274 -5.66 -23.43 -8.82
C ILE A 274 -5.45 -21.93 -8.55
N HIS A 275 -6.35 -21.28 -7.81
CA HIS A 275 -6.27 -19.87 -7.43
C HIS A 275 -5.56 -19.67 -6.08
N GLY A 276 -5.18 -20.77 -5.43
CA GLY A 276 -4.49 -20.79 -4.15
C GLY A 276 -5.42 -20.66 -2.95
N ASN A 277 -6.74 -20.77 -3.12
CA ASN A 277 -7.70 -20.81 -2.02
C ASN A 277 -7.58 -22.12 -1.25
N ILE A 278 -7.83 -22.06 0.06
CA ILE A 278 -7.71 -23.20 0.97
C ILE A 278 -9.09 -23.59 1.47
N TYR A 279 -9.52 -24.82 1.17
CA TYR A 279 -10.78 -25.39 1.65
C TYR A 279 -10.57 -26.05 3.00
N PHE A 280 -10.82 -25.31 4.08
CA PHE A 280 -10.60 -25.79 5.45
C PHE A 280 -11.55 -26.91 5.89
N SER A 281 -12.66 -27.12 5.19
CA SER A 281 -13.57 -28.27 5.37
C SER A 281 -13.01 -29.58 4.80
N CYS A 282 -11.91 -29.53 4.05
CA CYS A 282 -11.22 -30.69 3.50
C CYS A 282 -10.72 -31.62 4.62
N MET A 283 -10.93 -32.93 4.45
CA MET A 283 -10.45 -33.94 5.40
C MET A 283 -8.99 -34.28 5.11
N THR A 284 -8.17 -34.27 6.16
CA THR A 284 -6.78 -34.69 6.11
C THR A 284 -6.65 -36.21 6.24
N GLY A 285 -5.46 -36.76 5.94
CA GLY A 285 -5.17 -38.19 6.12
C GLY A 285 -5.29 -38.71 7.57
N GLU A 286 -5.41 -37.82 8.55
CA GLU A 286 -5.62 -38.15 9.97
C GLU A 286 -7.12 -38.24 10.35
N ASN A 287 -8.03 -38.21 9.37
CA ASN A 287 -9.48 -38.17 9.59
C ASN A 287 -9.93 -36.98 10.46
N ARG A 288 -9.24 -35.85 10.30
CA ARG A 288 -9.55 -34.53 10.89
C ARG A 288 -9.68 -33.52 9.78
N SER A 289 -10.52 -32.50 9.93
CA SER A 289 -10.58 -31.42 8.95
C SER A 289 -9.31 -30.57 9.00
N LEU A 290 -8.96 -29.96 7.87
CA LEU A 290 -7.82 -29.05 7.77
C LEU A 290 -8.02 -27.84 8.70
N ALA A 291 -9.26 -27.41 8.95
CA ALA A 291 -9.63 -26.41 9.95
C ALA A 291 -9.07 -26.74 11.33
N ASP A 292 -9.27 -27.97 11.82
CA ASP A 292 -8.81 -28.41 13.13
C ASP A 292 -7.29 -28.43 13.24
N VAL A 293 -6.62 -29.00 12.23
CA VAL A 293 -5.15 -29.11 12.19
C VAL A 293 -4.51 -27.72 12.12
N PHE A 294 -5.01 -26.86 11.24
CA PHE A 294 -4.49 -25.50 11.07
C PHE A 294 -4.75 -24.63 12.31
N ALA A 295 -5.91 -24.75 12.95
CA ALA A 295 -6.22 -24.04 14.18
C ALA A 295 -5.26 -24.41 15.33
N GLU A 296 -4.92 -25.69 15.49
CA GLU A 296 -3.93 -26.13 16.47
C GLU A 296 -2.56 -25.50 16.22
N LYS A 297 -2.09 -25.54 14.97
CA LYS A 297 -0.79 -24.98 14.58
C LYS A 297 -0.74 -23.46 14.69
N ALA A 298 -1.83 -22.77 14.35
CA ALA A 298 -1.96 -21.33 14.51
C ALA A 298 -1.90 -20.91 15.98
N VAL A 299 -2.61 -21.61 16.86
CA VAL A 299 -2.59 -21.33 18.31
C VAL A 299 -1.23 -21.66 18.93
N GLU A 300 -0.62 -22.77 18.56
CA GLU A 300 0.73 -23.15 18.98
C GLU A 300 1.75 -22.06 18.58
N SER A 301 1.72 -21.65 17.31
CA SER A 301 2.58 -20.59 16.77
C SER A 301 2.35 -19.25 17.45
N ALA A 302 1.09 -18.84 17.66
CA ALA A 302 0.75 -17.59 18.33
C ALA A 302 1.34 -17.53 19.75
N LEU A 303 1.17 -18.61 20.53
CA LEU A 303 1.71 -18.70 21.89
C LEU A 303 3.24 -18.74 21.90
N LEU A 304 3.85 -19.55 21.02
CA LEU A 304 5.31 -19.71 20.93
C LEU A 304 5.99 -18.36 20.60
N LEU A 305 5.40 -17.62 19.66
CA LEU A 305 5.94 -16.35 19.18
C LEU A 305 5.52 -15.14 20.05
N GLY A 306 4.65 -15.35 21.04
CA GLY A 306 4.23 -14.33 21.99
C GLY A 306 3.21 -13.33 21.45
N PHE A 307 2.34 -13.77 20.54
CA PHE A 307 1.18 -13.00 20.07
C PHE A 307 0.04 -13.05 21.09
N ASP A 308 -0.74 -11.96 21.16
CA ASP A 308 -1.91 -11.82 22.05
C ASP A 308 -3.23 -12.21 21.36
N GLY A 309 -3.19 -12.51 20.06
CA GLY A 309 -4.36 -12.95 19.31
C GLY A 309 -4.05 -13.35 17.88
N ILE A 310 -5.09 -13.75 17.16
CA ILE A 310 -5.05 -14.25 15.79
C ILE A 310 -5.98 -13.39 14.92
N TYR A 311 -5.52 -13.04 13.73
CA TYR A 311 -6.24 -12.22 12.76
C TYR A 311 -6.37 -12.97 11.44
N VAL A 312 -7.58 -13.44 11.11
CA VAL A 312 -7.85 -14.21 9.89
C VAL A 312 -8.20 -13.28 8.75
N MET A 313 -7.51 -13.40 7.61
CA MET A 313 -7.62 -12.46 6.49
C MET A 313 -7.28 -13.09 5.12
N GLY A 314 -7.51 -12.32 4.06
CA GLY A 314 -7.15 -12.71 2.69
C GLY A 314 -8.02 -13.80 2.08
N VAL A 315 -9.28 -13.91 2.53
CA VAL A 315 -10.27 -14.84 1.97
C VAL A 315 -10.85 -14.24 0.69
N ASP A 316 -10.98 -15.05 -0.36
CA ASP A 316 -11.68 -14.67 -1.58
C ASP A 316 -13.19 -14.96 -1.43
N TRP A 317 -13.91 -14.04 -0.79
CA TRP A 317 -15.33 -14.25 -0.51
C TRP A 317 -16.20 -14.43 -1.77
N SER A 318 -15.66 -14.11 -2.95
CA SER A 318 -16.36 -14.25 -4.24
C SER A 318 -16.40 -15.69 -4.78
N ASP A 319 -15.55 -16.59 -4.27
CA ASP A 319 -15.44 -17.98 -4.74
C ASP A 319 -16.53 -18.93 -4.18
N GLY A 320 -17.49 -18.40 -3.43
CA GLY A 320 -18.75 -19.08 -3.13
C GLY A 320 -18.88 -19.66 -1.71
N GLU A 321 -19.97 -20.40 -1.50
CA GLU A 321 -20.42 -20.86 -0.17
C GLU A 321 -19.41 -21.81 0.51
N ASP A 322 -18.79 -22.71 -0.25
CA ASP A 322 -17.91 -23.75 0.29
C ASP A 322 -16.65 -23.15 0.93
N LEU A 323 -16.03 -22.15 0.31
CA LEU A 323 -14.87 -21.46 0.86
C LEU A 323 -15.25 -20.64 2.11
N ALA A 324 -16.41 -19.98 2.07
CA ALA A 324 -16.93 -19.24 3.21
C ALA A 324 -17.26 -20.18 4.39
N ALA A 325 -17.82 -21.37 4.10
CA ALA A 325 -18.17 -22.37 5.10
C ALA A 325 -16.92 -22.98 5.73
N GLY A 326 -15.91 -23.34 4.91
CA GLY A 326 -14.62 -23.80 5.41
C GLY A 326 -13.94 -22.74 6.29
N THR A 327 -14.01 -21.47 5.92
CA THR A 327 -13.50 -20.38 6.76
C THR A 327 -14.24 -20.33 8.10
N ALA A 328 -15.58 -20.46 8.11
CA ALA A 328 -16.35 -20.48 9.36
C ALA A 328 -15.98 -21.68 10.25
N GLU A 329 -15.72 -22.84 9.65
CA GLU A 329 -15.23 -24.02 10.35
C GLU A 329 -13.88 -23.74 11.01
N LEU A 330 -12.94 -23.10 10.30
CA LEU A 330 -11.66 -22.67 10.87
C LEU A 330 -11.85 -21.71 12.05
N ILE A 331 -12.73 -20.71 11.96
CA ILE A 331 -12.97 -19.78 13.07
C ILE A 331 -13.54 -20.52 14.29
N SER A 332 -14.46 -21.45 14.08
CA SER A 332 -15.00 -22.30 15.15
C SER A 332 -13.90 -23.16 15.80
N ALA A 333 -13.06 -23.81 14.98
CA ALA A 333 -11.92 -24.60 15.44
C ALA A 333 -10.90 -23.75 16.22
N LEU A 334 -10.58 -22.54 15.75
CA LEU A 334 -9.76 -21.57 16.47
C LEU A 334 -10.38 -21.22 17.81
N ARG A 335 -11.70 -20.96 17.86
CA ARG A 335 -12.35 -20.60 19.12
C ARG A 335 -12.28 -21.73 20.14
N LYS A 336 -12.52 -22.97 19.71
CA LYS A 336 -12.38 -24.17 20.55
C LYS A 336 -10.94 -24.31 21.07
N THR A 337 -9.95 -24.17 20.20
CA THR A 337 -8.54 -24.40 20.53
C THR A 337 -7.94 -23.29 21.40
N THR A 338 -8.48 -22.07 21.31
CA THR A 338 -8.08 -20.90 22.12
C THR A 338 -8.78 -20.83 23.48
N ALA A 339 -9.74 -21.72 23.76
CA ALA A 339 -10.46 -21.75 25.04
C ALA A 339 -9.48 -21.79 26.23
N GLY A 340 -9.58 -20.81 27.12
CA GLY A 340 -8.70 -20.66 28.30
C GLY A 340 -7.32 -20.03 28.03
N LYS A 341 -6.95 -19.73 26.79
CA LYS A 341 -5.61 -19.22 26.42
C LYS A 341 -5.51 -17.69 26.27
N ARG A 342 -6.60 -16.95 26.55
CA ARG A 342 -6.70 -15.48 26.44
C ARG A 342 -6.27 -14.89 25.08
N LEU A 343 -6.38 -15.67 24.00
CA LEU A 343 -6.12 -15.20 22.65
C LEU A 343 -7.40 -14.61 22.02
N GLU A 344 -7.29 -13.38 21.55
CA GLU A 344 -8.37 -12.69 20.83
C GLU A 344 -8.42 -13.18 19.37
N ILE A 345 -9.61 -13.37 18.81
CA ILE A 345 -9.81 -13.78 17.41
C ILE A 345 -10.46 -12.62 16.64
N PHE A 346 -9.75 -12.17 15.62
CA PHE A 346 -10.22 -11.21 14.64
C PHE A 346 -10.46 -11.91 13.31
N VAL A 347 -11.55 -11.57 12.63
CA VAL A 347 -11.89 -12.11 11.30
C VAL A 347 -12.24 -10.97 10.37
N GLU A 348 -11.52 -10.85 9.26
CA GLU A 348 -11.88 -9.96 8.16
C GLU A 348 -12.99 -10.60 7.33
N ILE A 349 -14.03 -9.83 7.00
CA ILE A 349 -15.14 -10.29 6.16
C ILE A 349 -15.47 -9.28 5.05
N ASP A 350 -15.96 -9.79 3.92
CA ASP A 350 -16.61 -8.99 2.89
C ASP A 350 -18.13 -9.05 3.06
N ALA A 351 -18.72 -7.99 3.59
CA ALA A 351 -20.15 -7.97 3.88
C ALA A 351 -21.04 -7.92 2.63
N LEU A 352 -20.50 -7.55 1.45
CA LEU A 352 -21.27 -7.58 0.21
C LEU A 352 -21.44 -9.00 -0.31
N GLU A 353 -20.43 -9.85 -0.14
CA GLU A 353 -20.46 -11.25 -0.57
C GLU A 353 -21.17 -12.12 0.47
N LEU A 354 -20.85 -11.95 1.75
CA LEU A 354 -21.42 -12.77 2.83
C LEU A 354 -22.90 -12.55 3.10
N LYS A 355 -23.51 -11.46 2.61
CA LYS A 355 -24.96 -11.23 2.76
C LYS A 355 -25.81 -12.38 2.19
N ASN A 356 -25.24 -13.13 1.26
CA ASN A 356 -25.89 -14.29 0.64
C ASN A 356 -25.83 -15.57 1.51
N PHE A 357 -25.02 -15.57 2.58
CA PHE A 357 -24.76 -16.74 3.43
C PHE A 357 -25.01 -16.43 4.91
N PRO A 358 -26.26 -16.15 5.33
CA PRO A 358 -26.57 -15.66 6.67
C PRO A 358 -26.15 -16.61 7.80
N LYS A 359 -26.21 -17.93 7.59
CA LYS A 359 -25.76 -18.92 8.59
C LYS A 359 -24.24 -18.84 8.84
N ILE A 360 -23.47 -18.64 7.77
CA ILE A 360 -22.02 -18.51 7.83
C ILE A 360 -21.68 -17.21 8.55
N GLU A 361 -22.35 -16.12 8.20
CA GLU A 361 -22.20 -14.83 8.86
C GLU A 361 -22.47 -14.90 10.36
N THR A 362 -23.60 -15.51 10.77
CA THR A 362 -23.91 -15.74 12.19
C THR A 362 -22.82 -16.55 12.89
N SER A 363 -22.29 -17.58 12.24
CA SER A 363 -21.21 -18.39 12.79
C SER A 363 -19.96 -17.55 13.07
N MET A 364 -19.57 -16.67 12.13
CA MET A 364 -18.44 -15.77 12.32
C MET A 364 -18.66 -14.81 13.49
N LEU A 365 -19.84 -14.19 13.56
CA LEU A 365 -20.21 -13.24 14.62
C LEU A 365 -20.29 -13.89 16.02
N THR A 366 -20.45 -15.22 16.07
CA THR A 366 -20.56 -15.99 17.31
C THR A 366 -19.19 -16.44 17.82
N HIS A 367 -18.27 -16.82 16.93
CA HIS A 367 -16.99 -17.45 17.30
C HIS A 367 -15.82 -16.47 17.32
N ALA A 368 -15.92 -15.32 16.63
CA ALA A 368 -14.90 -14.27 16.69
C ALA A 368 -15.12 -13.31 17.87
N ASP A 369 -14.04 -12.73 18.40
CA ASP A 369 -14.13 -11.61 19.35
C ASP A 369 -14.35 -10.29 18.62
N TYR A 370 -13.77 -10.18 17.42
CA TYR A 370 -13.83 -9.01 16.56
C TYR A 370 -14.08 -9.42 15.11
N VAL A 371 -15.00 -8.71 14.45
CA VAL A 371 -15.26 -8.87 13.02
C VAL A 371 -14.90 -7.55 12.33
N VAL A 372 -13.99 -7.62 11.38
CA VAL A 372 -13.53 -6.48 10.59
C VAL A 372 -14.22 -6.52 9.23
N VAL A 373 -15.14 -5.60 9.01
CA VAL A 373 -15.84 -5.47 7.75
C VAL A 373 -14.95 -4.73 6.76
N SER A 374 -14.64 -5.37 5.64
CA SER A 374 -13.89 -4.77 4.54
C SER A 374 -14.74 -3.67 3.88
N THR A 375 -14.49 -2.42 4.25
CA THR A 375 -15.20 -1.23 3.77
C THR A 375 -14.27 -0.39 2.87
N ASN A 376 -14.19 -0.76 1.59
CA ASN A 376 -13.25 -0.18 0.63
C ASN A 376 -13.88 0.22 -0.73
N PRO A 377 -14.98 1.00 -0.76
CA PRO A 377 -15.71 1.29 -1.98
C PRO A 377 -14.85 1.98 -3.05
N PHE A 378 -13.96 2.90 -2.68
CA PHE A 378 -13.04 3.54 -3.63
C PHE A 378 -12.11 2.53 -4.32
N ILE A 379 -11.43 1.67 -3.54
CA ILE A 379 -10.47 0.71 -4.07
C ILE A 379 -11.15 -0.33 -4.97
N LYS A 380 -12.31 -0.87 -4.54
CA LYS A 380 -13.06 -1.82 -5.37
C LYS A 380 -13.60 -1.19 -6.64
N SER A 381 -14.07 0.06 -6.59
CA SER A 381 -14.53 0.78 -7.79
C SER A 381 -13.42 0.93 -8.84
N ILE A 382 -12.16 1.06 -8.41
CA ILE A 382 -11.00 1.17 -9.31
C ILE A 382 -10.58 -0.20 -9.84
N LYS A 383 -10.50 -1.21 -8.97
CA LYS A 383 -10.01 -2.55 -9.34
C LYS A 383 -11.04 -3.37 -10.12
N HIS A 384 -12.32 -3.19 -9.81
CA HIS A 384 -13.41 -4.01 -10.30
C HIS A 384 -14.58 -3.16 -10.85
N PRO A 385 -14.34 -2.18 -11.74
CA PRO A 385 -15.34 -1.19 -12.15
C PRO A 385 -16.59 -1.79 -12.81
N LEU A 386 -16.51 -3.04 -13.29
CA LEU A 386 -17.59 -3.74 -14.00
C LEU A 386 -18.33 -4.77 -13.13
N GLN A 387 -17.88 -5.04 -11.90
CA GLN A 387 -18.41 -6.15 -11.08
C GLN A 387 -19.46 -5.72 -10.05
N GLY A 388 -19.69 -4.42 -9.86
CA GLY A 388 -20.73 -3.97 -8.92
C GLY A 388 -20.78 -2.46 -8.73
N ASN A 389 -21.83 -2.02 -8.03
CA ASN A 389 -22.01 -0.63 -7.63
C ASN A 389 -21.50 -0.44 -6.20
N TYR A 390 -20.19 -0.25 -6.03
CA TYR A 390 -19.56 -0.13 -4.72
C TYR A 390 -19.77 1.27 -4.11
N THR A 391 -20.91 1.46 -3.45
CA THR A 391 -21.26 2.77 -2.85
C THR A 391 -20.99 2.79 -1.35
N ILE A 392 -20.62 3.97 -0.82
CA ILE A 392 -20.44 4.18 0.62
C ILE A 392 -21.72 3.83 1.39
N GLN A 393 -22.89 4.17 0.84
CA GLN A 393 -24.18 3.89 1.46
C GLN A 393 -24.44 2.39 1.62
N GLU A 394 -24.08 1.57 0.62
CA GLU A 394 -24.26 0.11 0.70
C GLU A 394 -23.37 -0.47 1.81
N TYR A 395 -22.09 -0.14 1.85
CA TYR A 395 -21.18 -0.56 2.92
C TYR A 395 -21.67 -0.10 4.30
N LYS A 396 -22.17 1.14 4.41
CA LYS A 396 -22.72 1.68 5.65
C LYS A 396 -23.94 0.89 6.13
N ALA A 397 -24.85 0.53 5.23
CA ALA A 397 -26.02 -0.29 5.54
C ALA A 397 -25.61 -1.68 6.04
N HIS A 398 -24.64 -2.31 5.38
CA HIS A 398 -24.12 -3.62 5.81
C HIS A 398 -23.41 -3.56 7.16
N LEU A 399 -22.58 -2.55 7.39
CA LEU A 399 -21.90 -2.33 8.66
C LEU A 399 -22.92 -2.14 9.79
N MET A 400 -23.97 -1.35 9.56
CA MET A 400 -25.05 -1.13 10.53
C MET A 400 -25.82 -2.42 10.84
N ARG A 401 -26.17 -3.21 9.82
CA ARG A 401 -26.86 -4.49 9.98
C ARG A 401 -26.04 -5.47 10.82
N LEU A 402 -24.74 -5.59 10.56
CA LEU A 402 -23.83 -6.46 11.32
C LEU A 402 -23.65 -5.97 12.76
N ALA A 403 -23.51 -4.66 12.96
CA ALA A 403 -23.35 -4.06 14.29
C ALA A 403 -24.61 -4.21 15.18
N GLN A 404 -25.77 -4.39 14.57
CA GLN A 404 -27.05 -4.58 15.25
C GLN A 404 -27.52 -6.04 15.23
N HIS A 405 -26.67 -6.98 14.79
CA HIS A 405 -27.05 -8.38 14.65
C HIS A 405 -27.40 -8.97 16.03
N PRO A 406 -28.62 -9.50 16.24
CA PRO A 406 -29.12 -9.87 17.57
C PRO A 406 -28.32 -11.00 18.23
N GLU A 407 -27.76 -11.90 17.42
CA GLU A 407 -26.92 -13.03 17.85
C GLU A 407 -25.42 -12.69 17.87
N GLY A 408 -25.04 -11.49 17.42
CA GLY A 408 -23.65 -11.10 17.29
C GLY A 408 -23.01 -10.79 18.64
N LYS A 409 -22.02 -11.60 19.03
CA LYS A 409 -21.17 -11.34 20.21
C LYS A 409 -19.92 -10.54 19.85
N ALA A 410 -19.47 -10.67 18.60
CA ALA A 410 -18.29 -10.00 18.11
C ALA A 410 -18.45 -8.47 18.09
N LYS A 411 -17.38 -7.76 18.46
CA LYS A 411 -17.29 -6.31 18.29
C LYS A 411 -17.00 -6.01 16.81
N ILE A 412 -17.84 -5.20 16.18
CA ILE A 412 -17.70 -4.87 14.75
C ILE A 412 -16.75 -3.70 14.54
N LEU A 413 -15.80 -3.86 13.62
CA LEU A 413 -14.85 -2.85 13.18
C LEU A 413 -15.02 -2.62 11.68
N PHE A 414 -14.73 -1.41 11.20
CA PHE A 414 -14.64 -1.12 9.75
C PHE A 414 -13.18 -1.05 9.31
N SER A 415 -12.88 -1.32 8.05
CA SER A 415 -11.53 -1.19 7.52
C SER A 415 -11.27 0.20 6.92
N VAL A 416 -10.02 0.65 7.01
CA VAL A 416 -9.54 1.93 6.50
C VAL A 416 -8.39 1.65 5.56
N HIS A 417 -8.65 1.68 4.25
CA HIS A 417 -7.68 1.30 3.23
C HIS A 417 -6.84 2.52 2.81
N VAL A 418 -5.65 2.63 3.38
CA VAL A 418 -4.75 3.77 3.20
C VAL A 418 -3.78 3.55 2.04
N MET A 419 -3.18 2.37 1.93
CA MET A 419 -2.24 2.01 0.86
C MET A 419 -1.92 0.52 0.86
N ASP A 420 -1.29 0.09 -0.21
CA ASP A 420 -0.69 -1.23 -0.39
C ASP A 420 0.53 -1.09 -1.28
N ILE A 421 1.72 -1.26 -0.71
CA ILE A 421 2.99 -1.09 -1.45
C ILE A 421 3.22 -2.28 -2.38
N ALA A 422 2.90 -3.49 -1.94
CA ALA A 422 3.08 -4.69 -2.74
C ALA A 422 2.29 -4.62 -4.05
N GLU A 423 1.06 -4.09 -4.04
CA GLU A 423 0.26 -3.83 -5.25
C GLU A 423 0.47 -2.43 -5.85
N GLY A 424 1.06 -1.51 -5.10
CA GLY A 424 1.42 -0.18 -5.57
C GLY A 424 0.25 0.78 -5.72
N TRP A 425 -0.74 0.71 -4.83
CA TRP A 425 -1.84 1.67 -4.77
C TRP A 425 -1.87 2.42 -3.43
N MET A 426 -2.46 3.61 -3.45
CA MET A 426 -2.74 4.41 -2.26
C MET A 426 -4.08 5.12 -2.40
N SER A 427 -4.79 5.29 -1.28
CA SER A 427 -6.02 6.06 -1.25
C SER A 427 -5.73 7.55 -1.09
N PRO A 428 -6.30 8.44 -1.92
CA PRO A 428 -6.20 9.87 -1.71
C PRO A 428 -6.79 10.27 -0.37
N ALA A 429 -6.12 11.18 0.36
CA ALA A 429 -6.51 11.55 1.71
C ALA A 429 -7.94 12.11 1.82
N ILE A 430 -8.41 12.84 0.82
CA ILE A 430 -9.79 13.38 0.77
C ILE A 430 -10.81 12.24 0.72
N HIS A 431 -10.60 11.26 -0.16
CA HIS A 431 -11.49 10.09 -0.27
C HIS A 431 -11.48 9.27 1.02
N LEU A 432 -10.29 9.04 1.57
CA LEU A 432 -10.12 8.33 2.82
C LEU A 432 -10.85 9.01 3.99
N GLN A 433 -10.79 10.33 4.09
CA GLN A 433 -11.49 11.09 5.13
C GLN A 433 -13.02 10.98 4.98
N VAL A 434 -13.55 11.02 3.76
CA VAL A 434 -14.98 10.86 3.49
C VAL A 434 -15.46 9.47 3.92
N GLU A 435 -14.74 8.42 3.54
CA GLU A 435 -15.07 7.04 3.94
C GLU A 435 -15.02 6.87 5.47
N ILE A 436 -13.96 7.37 6.13
CA ILE A 436 -13.83 7.33 7.59
C ILE A 436 -15.01 8.02 8.28
N ASN A 437 -15.37 9.24 7.84
CA ASN A 437 -16.47 10.00 8.45
C ASN A 437 -17.80 9.24 8.36
N GLU A 438 -18.05 8.61 7.21
CA GLU A 438 -19.29 7.88 6.98
C GLU A 438 -19.36 6.58 7.78
N PHE A 439 -18.29 5.78 7.80
CA PHE A 439 -18.29 4.52 8.54
C PHE A 439 -18.17 4.70 10.05
N ALA A 440 -17.42 5.71 10.51
CA ALA A 440 -17.35 6.08 11.92
C ALA A 440 -18.70 6.56 12.49
N SER A 441 -19.61 7.05 11.64
CA SER A 441 -20.95 7.48 12.07
C SER A 441 -21.91 6.31 12.38
N VAL A 442 -21.53 5.07 12.06
CA VAL A 442 -22.39 3.89 12.29
C VAL A 442 -22.44 3.54 13.77
N SER A 443 -23.61 3.69 14.37
CA SER A 443 -23.86 3.27 15.76
C SER A 443 -23.65 1.76 15.90
N GLY A 444 -22.77 1.38 16.83
CA GLY A 444 -22.42 -0.01 17.13
C GLY A 444 -21.02 -0.42 16.64
N ALA A 445 -20.42 0.31 15.69
CA ALA A 445 -19.00 0.11 15.36
C ALA A 445 -18.11 0.46 16.57
N LYS A 446 -17.20 -0.44 16.93
CA LYS A 446 -16.33 -0.31 18.11
C LYS A 446 -14.92 0.18 17.79
N GLY A 447 -14.61 0.32 16.51
CA GLY A 447 -13.31 0.80 16.05
C GLY A 447 -13.03 0.44 14.60
N TYR A 448 -11.75 0.35 14.27
CA TYR A 448 -11.31 0.18 12.88
C TYR A 448 -10.00 -0.58 12.75
N ALA A 449 -9.76 -1.09 11.54
CA ALA A 449 -8.51 -1.69 11.13
C ALA A 449 -7.90 -0.94 9.92
N ILE A 450 -6.64 -0.54 10.01
CA ILE A 450 -5.94 0.25 8.98
C ILE A 450 -5.14 -0.68 8.06
N TYR A 451 -5.40 -0.61 6.76
CA TYR A 451 -4.83 -1.43 5.70
C TYR A 451 -4.10 -0.57 4.65
N HIS A 452 -2.79 -0.57 4.55
CA HIS A 452 -1.81 -1.16 5.47
C HIS A 452 -1.05 -0.07 6.23
N VAL A 453 -0.63 -0.38 7.45
CA VAL A 453 0.29 0.46 8.20
C VAL A 453 1.74 0.13 7.82
N SER A 454 2.52 1.18 7.57
CA SER A 454 3.91 1.09 7.15
C SER A 454 4.66 2.35 7.56
N ARG A 455 5.98 2.27 7.70
CA ARG A 455 6.83 3.47 7.87
C ARG A 455 6.75 4.40 6.67
N TYR A 456 6.39 3.84 5.51
CA TYR A 456 6.26 4.50 4.21
C TYR A 456 4.95 5.23 3.99
N LEU A 457 4.05 5.23 4.98
CA LEU A 457 2.79 5.95 4.86
C LEU A 457 3.05 7.43 4.55
N PRO A 458 2.50 7.95 3.43
CA PRO A 458 2.70 9.33 3.01
C PRO A 458 1.83 10.31 3.80
N VAL A 459 0.86 9.80 4.58
CA VAL A 459 -0.08 10.60 5.36
C VAL A 459 0.07 10.34 6.86
N LYS A 460 -0.10 11.38 7.67
CA LYS A 460 -0.27 11.24 9.12
C LYS A 460 -1.70 10.79 9.41
N LEU A 461 -1.87 9.79 10.28
CA LEU A 461 -3.16 9.31 10.76
C LEU A 461 -3.34 9.78 12.21
N ALA A 462 -4.00 10.93 12.39
CA ALA A 462 -4.23 11.51 13.71
C ALA A 462 -5.52 10.97 14.33
N VAL A 463 -5.55 10.76 15.64
CA VAL A 463 -6.77 10.42 16.38
C VAL A 463 -7.33 11.69 17.02
N ASN A 464 -8.63 11.94 16.85
CA ASN A 464 -9.35 13.06 17.46
C ASN A 464 -10.01 12.69 18.79
#